data_AF-A0A1B2JGU8-F1
#
_entry.id   AF-A0A1B2JGU8-F1
#
_cell.length_a   1.000
_cell.length_b   1.000
_cell.length_c   1.000
_cell.angle_alpha   90.00
_cell.angle_beta   90.00
_cell.angle_gamma   90.00
#
_symmetry.space_group_name_H-M   'P 1'
#
loop_
_entity.id
_entity.type
_entity.pdbx_description
1 polymer ?
#
loop_
_entity_poly.entity_id
_entity_poly.type
_entity_poly.pdbx_seq_one_letter_code
_entity_poly.pdbx_strand_id
1 'polypeptide(L)'
;MNVSRVRLTHRRLFSTNYFSDGSTPKTFQQLHSDPSLNTSTKSSSSSSSKVVPLLRWTCMVLLSVTLFENYKRTLELEQKLETQQQGYKRNVSQLQANFKNFQKKQSSTYSSLKKTNNEREVKMALHIGILRQQLMKNGIEPSGIDEALREFENRVRITVDPSLNYIWLEDESALKPYTPDIHDYDKRKN
;
A
#
# COMPACT_ATOMS: atom_id res chain seq x y z
N MET A 1 28.14 28.46 -32.70
CA MET A 1 27.06 28.76 -31.74
C MET A 1 27.00 27.64 -30.70
N ASN A 2 26.87 28.02 -29.43
CA ASN A 2 27.23 27.27 -28.23
C ASN A 2 26.35 26.03 -27.95
N VAL A 3 27.01 24.92 -27.64
CA VAL A 3 26.41 23.69 -27.11
C VAL A 3 26.29 23.82 -25.59
N SER A 4 25.10 24.12 -25.07
CA SER A 4 24.84 24.14 -23.62
C SER A 4 24.09 22.89 -23.19
N ARG A 5 24.82 21.96 -22.57
CA ARG A 5 24.28 20.81 -21.84
C ARG A 5 23.57 21.30 -20.58
N VAL A 6 22.25 21.18 -20.52
CA VAL A 6 21.48 21.41 -19.29
C VAL A 6 21.43 20.10 -18.51
N ARG A 7 22.05 20.11 -17.32
CA ARG A 7 22.11 19.00 -16.37
C ARG A 7 20.74 18.77 -15.74
N LEU A 8 20.37 17.49 -15.62
CA LEU A 8 19.23 17.01 -14.85
C LEU A 8 19.32 17.45 -13.38
N THR A 9 18.24 18.05 -12.86
CA THR A 9 18.00 18.13 -11.42
C THR A 9 16.67 17.46 -11.10
N HIS A 10 16.73 16.18 -10.74
CA HIS A 10 15.63 15.49 -10.08
C HIS A 10 15.52 16.00 -8.63
N ARG A 11 14.52 16.85 -8.35
CA ARG A 11 14.02 17.06 -6.98
C ARG A 11 13.13 15.88 -6.60
N ARG A 12 13.68 14.89 -5.87
CA ARG A 12 12.87 13.95 -5.10
C ARG A 12 12.41 14.67 -3.82
N LEU A 13 11.11 14.89 -3.68
CA LEU A 13 10.52 15.32 -2.43
C LEU A 13 9.87 14.10 -1.76
N PHE A 14 10.39 13.80 -0.56
CA PHE A 14 9.85 12.98 0.52
C PHE A 14 9.32 11.57 0.20
N SER A 15 10.23 10.59 0.31
CA SER A 15 9.85 9.22 0.67
C SER A 15 9.59 9.16 2.18
N THR A 16 8.36 8.86 2.58
CA THR A 16 8.02 8.47 3.95
C THR A 16 8.56 7.06 4.20
N ASN A 17 9.78 6.96 4.72
CA ASN A 17 10.39 5.72 5.18
C ASN A 17 9.73 5.29 6.50
N TYR A 18 8.67 4.49 6.44
CA TYR A 18 8.05 3.86 7.62
C TYR A 18 8.56 2.44 7.91
N PHE A 19 9.59 1.99 7.20
CA PHE A 19 10.21 0.69 7.46
C PHE A 19 11.73 0.79 7.30
N SER A 20 12.41 0.88 8.44
CA SER A 20 13.83 0.55 8.57
C SER A 20 14.02 -0.19 9.89
N ASP A 21 14.51 -1.42 9.74
CA ASP A 21 15.23 -2.27 10.69
C ASP A 21 14.85 -2.26 12.17
N GLY A 22 14.30 -3.38 12.63
CA GLY A 22 15.14 -4.40 13.29
C GLY A 22 15.97 -4.00 14.51
N SER A 23 15.72 -2.84 15.11
CA SER A 23 16.37 -2.39 16.33
C SER A 23 15.34 -1.77 17.26
N THR A 24 15.47 -2.15 18.52
CA THR A 24 14.63 -1.83 19.67
C THR A 24 14.12 -0.38 19.69
N PRO A 25 12.91 -0.11 20.22
CA PRO A 25 12.50 1.27 20.44
C PRO A 25 13.44 1.89 21.48
N LYS A 26 14.30 2.80 21.03
CA LYS A 26 14.95 3.78 21.91
C LYS A 26 13.85 4.73 22.36
N THR A 27 13.23 4.40 23.48
CA THR A 27 12.38 5.33 24.22
C THR A 27 13.19 6.58 24.53
N PHE A 28 12.69 7.71 24.04
CA PHE A 28 13.13 9.05 24.39
C PHE A 28 13.26 9.17 25.92
N GLN A 29 14.50 9.24 26.39
CA GLN A 29 14.82 9.90 27.65
C GLN A 29 14.57 11.40 27.46
N GLN A 30 13.50 11.92 28.03
CA GLN A 30 13.50 13.26 28.61
C GLN A 30 12.26 13.47 29.48
N LEU A 31 12.43 13.31 30.78
CA LEU A 31 11.71 14.11 31.75
C LEU A 31 12.71 14.54 32.84
N HIS A 32 13.08 15.81 32.79
CA HIS A 32 13.51 16.60 33.96
C HIS A 32 12.44 16.40 35.06
N SER A 33 12.72 16.29 36.35
CA SER A 33 13.70 16.98 37.19
C SER A 33 13.64 16.35 38.58
N ASP A 34 14.82 16.30 39.22
CA ASP A 34 15.13 16.14 40.64
C ASP A 34 14.84 14.82 41.38
N PRO A 35 15.92 14.23 41.93
CA PRO A 35 15.90 13.80 43.32
C PRO A 35 17.10 14.43 44.03
N SER A 36 16.96 15.66 44.47
CA SER A 36 17.79 16.15 45.58
C SER A 36 16.90 16.42 46.79
N LEU A 37 16.29 15.35 47.30
CA LEU A 37 15.92 15.34 48.70
C LEU A 37 17.22 15.24 49.51
N ASN A 38 17.89 16.38 49.68
CA ASN A 38 18.88 16.57 50.72
C ASN A 38 18.15 16.47 52.07
N THR A 39 17.89 15.25 52.52
CA THR A 39 17.63 15.00 53.93
C THR A 39 19.00 14.90 54.59
N SER A 40 19.50 16.06 55.03
CA SER A 40 20.54 16.12 56.03
C SER A 40 20.04 15.43 57.30
N THR A 41 20.25 14.12 57.41
CA THR A 41 20.07 13.39 58.66
C THR A 41 21.25 13.76 59.56
N LYS A 42 21.15 14.92 60.21
CA LYS A 42 21.92 15.22 61.42
C LYS A 42 21.50 14.20 62.48
N SER A 43 22.30 13.14 62.61
CA SER A 43 22.25 12.21 63.72
C SER A 43 22.83 12.88 64.95
N SER A 44 22.01 13.65 65.67
CA SER A 44 22.35 14.15 67.00
C SER A 44 21.10 14.31 67.84
N SER A 45 20.81 13.30 68.67
CA SER A 45 20.41 13.51 70.07
C SER A 45 20.13 12.17 70.73
N SER A 46 21.00 11.86 71.70
CA SER A 46 20.74 10.97 72.82
C SER A 46 19.46 11.39 73.56
N SER A 47 18.35 10.67 73.32
CA SER A 47 17.23 10.62 74.26
C SER A 47 16.55 9.27 74.14
N SER A 48 16.61 8.48 75.21
CA SER A 48 15.99 7.16 75.36
C SER A 48 14.46 7.26 75.42
N SER A 49 13.80 7.53 74.30
CA SER A 49 12.34 7.45 74.21
C SER A 49 11.95 6.19 73.41
N LYS A 50 11.16 5.33 74.04
CA LYS A 50 10.68 4.04 73.48
C LYS A 50 9.83 4.20 72.20
N VAL A 51 9.61 5.42 71.73
CA VAL A 51 8.80 5.78 70.55
C VAL A 51 9.59 5.80 69.23
N VAL A 52 10.90 6.07 69.27
CA VAL A 52 11.77 6.02 68.08
C VAL A 52 11.84 4.63 67.43
N PRO A 53 11.98 3.51 68.17
CA PRO A 53 11.96 2.19 67.56
C PRO A 53 10.58 1.84 66.98
N LEU A 54 9.48 2.21 67.65
CA LEU A 54 8.13 1.98 67.14
C LEU A 54 7.89 2.74 65.82
N LEU A 55 8.30 4.01 65.75
CA LEU A 55 8.20 4.80 64.53
C LEU A 55 8.99 4.17 63.37
N ARG A 56 10.23 3.74 63.65
CA ARG A 56 11.08 3.06 62.65
C ARG A 56 10.44 1.76 62.12
N TRP A 57 9.83 0.96 63.00
CA TRP A 57 9.08 -0.24 62.61
C TRP A 57 7.86 0.11 61.76
N THR A 58 7.08 1.14 62.14
CA THR A 58 5.92 1.57 61.34
C THR A 58 6.32 2.08 59.96
N CYS A 59 7.42 2.81 59.83
CA CYS A 59 7.95 3.24 58.54
C CYS A 59 8.38 2.06 57.66
N MET A 60 9.06 1.06 58.23
CA MET A 60 9.44 -0.15 57.49
C MET A 60 8.23 -0.94 57.01
N VAL A 61 7.19 -1.05 57.84
CA VAL A 61 5.93 -1.71 57.46
C VAL A 61 5.23 -0.92 56.36
N LEU A 62 5.12 0.41 56.47
CA LEU A 62 4.50 1.25 55.45
C LEU A 62 5.24 1.18 54.10
N LEU A 63 6.58 1.19 54.13
CA LEU A 63 7.40 0.99 52.94
C LEU A 63 7.19 -0.40 52.34
N SER A 64 7.08 -1.44 53.16
CA SER A 64 6.85 -2.81 52.65
C SER A 64 5.47 -2.95 51.96
N VAL A 65 4.44 -2.33 52.53
CA VAL A 65 3.08 -2.35 51.95
C VAL A 65 3.04 -1.56 50.64
N THR A 66 3.64 -0.36 50.60
CA THR A 66 3.68 0.46 49.38
C THR A 66 4.51 -0.20 48.26
N LEU A 67 5.62 -0.86 48.59
CA LEU A 67 6.39 -1.65 47.62
C LEU A 67 5.57 -2.81 47.05
N PHE A 68 4.81 -3.51 47.90
CA PHE A 68 3.96 -4.62 47.46
C PHE A 68 2.81 -4.15 46.56
N GLU A 69 2.16 -3.02 46.88
CA GLU A 69 1.14 -2.43 46.03
C GLU A 69 1.71 -1.95 44.68
N ASN A 70 2.89 -1.34 44.69
CA ASN A 70 3.57 -0.94 43.47
C ASN A 70 3.92 -2.15 42.59
N TYR A 71 4.41 -3.24 43.17
CA TYR A 71 4.68 -4.49 42.44
C TYR A 71 3.41 -5.03 41.76
N LYS A 72 2.28 -5.08 42.48
CA LYS A 72 0.99 -5.50 41.89
C LYS A 72 0.56 -4.61 40.74
N ARG A 73 0.68 -3.28 40.88
CA ARG A 73 0.34 -2.33 39.82
C ARG A 73 1.24 -2.51 38.59
N THR A 74 2.53 -2.74 38.79
CA THR A 74 3.45 -3.05 37.68
C THR A 74 3.03 -4.31 36.93
N LEU A 75 2.68 -5.38 37.66
CA LEU A 75 2.21 -6.63 37.04
C LEU A 75 0.92 -6.44 36.23
N GLU A 76 -0.04 -5.69 36.76
CA GLU A 76 -1.29 -5.38 36.04
C GLU A 76 -1.03 -4.53 34.78
N LEU A 77 -0.09 -3.59 34.84
CA LEU A 77 0.31 -2.77 33.70
C LEU A 77 1.02 -3.60 32.64
N GLU A 78 1.91 -4.51 33.03
CA GLU A 78 2.55 -5.45 32.11
C GLU A 78 1.52 -6.32 31.41
N GLN A 79 0.55 -6.87 32.13
CA GLN A 79 -0.53 -7.67 31.53
C GLN A 79 -1.39 -6.85 30.54
N LYS A 80 -1.71 -5.60 30.88
CA LYS A 80 -2.43 -4.69 29.97
C LYS A 80 -1.59 -4.36 28.72
N LEU A 81 -0.29 -4.16 28.88
CA LEU A 81 0.62 -3.91 27.78
C LEU A 81 0.70 -5.11 26.84
N GLU A 82 0.84 -6.32 27.39
CA GLU A 82 0.89 -7.55 26.60
C GLU A 82 -0.39 -7.77 25.80
N THR A 83 -1.56 -7.60 26.42
CA THR A 83 -2.85 -7.73 25.74
C THR A 83 -3.00 -6.69 24.63
N GLN A 84 -2.59 -5.43 24.87
CA GLN A 84 -2.58 -4.39 23.85
C GLN A 84 -1.61 -4.71 22.72
N GLN A 85 -0.40 -5.21 23.03
CA GLN A 85 0.59 -5.58 22.03
C GLN A 85 0.13 -6.77 21.19
N GLN A 86 -0.54 -7.75 21.80
CA GLN A 86 -1.16 -8.86 21.07
C GLN A 86 -2.28 -8.36 20.15
N GLY A 87 -3.13 -7.44 20.63
CA GLY A 87 -4.14 -6.78 19.80
C GLY A 87 -3.54 -6.05 18.60
N TYR A 88 -2.47 -5.27 18.83
CA TYR A 88 -1.74 -4.58 17.76
C TYR A 88 -1.14 -5.55 16.75
N LYS A 89 -0.46 -6.61 17.20
CA LYS A 89 0.10 -7.65 16.32
C LYS A 89 -0.99 -8.30 15.45
N ARG A 90 -2.15 -8.60 16.04
CA ARG A 90 -3.31 -9.15 15.29
C ARG A 90 -3.81 -8.17 14.24
N ASN A 91 -3.99 -6.89 14.59
CA ASN A 91 -4.45 -5.85 13.67
C ASN A 91 -3.47 -5.65 12.51
N VAL A 92 -2.16 -5.58 12.79
CA VAL A 92 -1.13 -5.48 11.75
C VAL A 92 -1.14 -6.71 10.85
N SER A 93 -1.24 -7.91 11.41
CA SER A 93 -1.33 -9.15 10.63
C SER A 93 -2.58 -9.18 9.73
N GLN A 94 -3.72 -8.70 10.23
CA GLN A 94 -4.95 -8.60 9.44
C GLN A 94 -4.80 -7.59 8.31
N LEU A 95 -4.21 -6.41 8.58
CA LEU A 95 -3.95 -5.39 7.56
C LEU A 95 -3.02 -5.92 6.46
N GLN A 96 -1.95 -6.65 6.84
CA GLN A 96 -1.05 -7.29 5.88
C GLN A 96 -1.77 -8.35 5.03
N ALA A 97 -2.65 -9.15 5.64
CA ALA A 97 -3.45 -10.13 4.92
C ALA A 97 -4.40 -9.45 3.93
N ASN A 98 -5.08 -8.37 4.35
CA ASN A 98 -5.97 -7.59 3.49
C ASN A 98 -5.23 -6.97 2.32
N PHE A 99 -4.03 -6.42 2.54
CA PHE A 99 -3.20 -5.85 1.47
C PHE A 99 -2.76 -6.92 0.46
N LYS A 100 -2.31 -8.10 0.94
CA LYS A 100 -1.97 -9.23 0.07
C LYS A 100 -3.19 -9.71 -0.74
N ASN A 101 -4.35 -9.80 -0.11
CA ASN A 101 -5.60 -10.19 -0.78
C ASN A 101 -6.01 -9.16 -1.84
N PHE A 102 -5.88 -7.87 -1.54
CA PHE A 102 -6.14 -6.79 -2.50
C PHE A 102 -5.22 -6.87 -3.72
N GLN A 103 -3.90 -7.03 -3.50
CA GLN A 103 -2.94 -7.20 -4.60
C GLN A 103 -3.25 -8.45 -5.44
N LYS A 104 -3.55 -9.58 -4.79
CA LYS A 104 -3.90 -10.82 -5.48
C LYS A 104 -5.19 -10.66 -6.30
N LYS A 105 -6.19 -9.98 -5.74
CA LYS A 105 -7.44 -9.69 -6.46
C LYS A 105 -7.15 -8.83 -7.68
N GLN A 106 -6.41 -7.73 -7.53
CA GLN A 106 -6.03 -6.84 -8.61
C GLN A 106 -5.26 -7.57 -9.72
N SER A 107 -4.25 -8.37 -9.37
CA SER A 107 -3.46 -9.14 -10.34
C SER A 107 -4.30 -10.19 -11.05
N SER A 108 -5.21 -10.86 -10.34
CA SER A 108 -6.13 -11.83 -10.95
C SER A 108 -7.11 -11.17 -11.93
N THR A 109 -7.67 -10.01 -11.57
CA THR A 109 -8.55 -9.24 -12.44
C THR A 109 -7.79 -8.79 -13.69
N TYR A 110 -6.59 -8.27 -13.54
CA TYR A 110 -5.76 -7.87 -14.67
C TYR A 110 -5.42 -9.04 -15.60
N SER A 111 -5.10 -10.21 -15.04
CA SER A 111 -4.86 -11.43 -15.82
C SER A 111 -6.12 -11.89 -16.58
N SER A 112 -7.29 -11.82 -15.94
CA SER A 112 -8.56 -12.14 -16.61
C SER A 112 -8.88 -11.18 -17.76
N LEU A 113 -8.66 -9.87 -17.56
CA LEU A 113 -8.87 -8.85 -18.59
C LEU A 113 -7.92 -9.06 -19.78
N LYS A 114 -6.66 -9.41 -19.52
CA LYS A 114 -5.71 -9.79 -20.57
C LYS A 114 -6.16 -11.00 -21.35
N LYS A 115 -6.65 -12.04 -20.66
CA LYS A 115 -7.14 -13.26 -21.31
C LYS A 115 -8.33 -12.96 -22.21
N THR A 116 -9.30 -12.18 -21.75
CA THR A 116 -10.47 -11.81 -22.55
C THR A 116 -10.11 -10.92 -23.74
N ASN A 117 -9.14 -10.00 -23.55
CA ASN A 117 -8.67 -9.15 -24.64
C ASN A 117 -7.91 -9.97 -25.71
N ASN A 118 -7.02 -10.86 -25.30
CA ASN A 118 -6.32 -11.77 -26.22
C ASN A 118 -7.29 -12.71 -26.95
N GLU A 119 -8.30 -13.24 -26.26
CA GLU A 119 -9.34 -14.08 -26.89
C GLU A 119 -10.07 -13.32 -28.01
N ARG A 120 -10.36 -12.04 -27.79
CA ARG A 120 -11.01 -11.14 -28.75
C ARG A 120 -10.09 -10.77 -29.91
N GLU A 121 -8.83 -10.45 -29.64
CA GLU A 121 -7.82 -10.19 -30.67
C GLU A 121 -7.64 -11.39 -31.60
N VAL A 122 -7.57 -12.61 -31.05
CA VAL A 122 -7.46 -13.85 -31.84
C VAL A 122 -8.73 -14.09 -32.68
N LYS A 123 -9.93 -13.87 -32.12
CA LYS A 123 -11.20 -13.98 -32.87
C LYS A 123 -11.26 -12.97 -34.02
N MET A 124 -10.83 -11.73 -33.80
CA MET A 124 -10.75 -10.69 -34.83
C MET A 124 -9.73 -11.04 -35.91
N ALA A 125 -8.53 -11.48 -35.52
CA ALA A 125 -7.50 -11.91 -36.46
C ALA A 125 -7.99 -13.08 -37.34
N LEU A 126 -8.69 -14.05 -36.75
CA LEU A 126 -9.31 -15.14 -37.50
C LEU A 126 -10.40 -14.64 -38.45
N HIS A 127 -11.27 -13.73 -38.00
CA HIS A 127 -12.31 -13.15 -38.84
C HIS A 127 -11.72 -12.42 -40.06
N ILE A 128 -10.67 -11.61 -39.85
CA ILE A 128 -9.92 -10.94 -40.93
C ILE A 128 -9.29 -11.98 -41.88
N GLY A 129 -8.71 -13.05 -41.34
CA GLY A 129 -8.15 -14.13 -42.16
C GLY A 129 -9.20 -14.81 -43.06
N ILE A 130 -10.39 -15.07 -42.52
CA ILE A 130 -11.51 -15.63 -43.28
C ILE A 130 -11.98 -14.65 -44.37
N LEU A 131 -12.09 -13.36 -44.05
CA LEU A 131 -12.47 -12.33 -45.03
C LEU A 131 -11.45 -12.24 -46.17
N ARG A 132 -10.15 -12.26 -45.86
CA ARG A 132 -9.09 -12.30 -46.88
C ARG A 132 -9.19 -13.54 -47.76
N GLN A 133 -9.46 -14.71 -47.16
CA GLN A 133 -9.66 -15.95 -47.92
C GLN A 133 -10.90 -15.85 -48.84
N GLN A 134 -11.98 -15.24 -48.39
CA GLN A 134 -13.20 -15.04 -49.20
C GLN A 134 -12.96 -14.06 -50.35
N LEU A 135 -12.25 -12.97 -50.12
CA LEU A 135 -11.88 -12.01 -51.17
C LEU A 135 -11.04 -12.69 -52.26
N MET A 136 -10.02 -13.45 -51.87
CA MET A 136 -9.20 -14.21 -52.81
C MET A 136 -10.01 -15.22 -53.63
N LYS A 137 -10.98 -15.92 -53.02
CA LYS A 137 -11.88 -16.84 -53.72
C LYS A 137 -12.75 -16.12 -54.77
N ASN A 138 -13.07 -14.85 -54.55
CA ASN A 138 -13.86 -14.03 -55.46
C ASN A 138 -12.99 -13.24 -56.46
N GLY A 139 -11.67 -13.50 -56.51
CA GLY A 139 -10.74 -12.83 -57.42
C GLY A 139 -10.38 -11.39 -57.02
N ILE A 140 -10.66 -10.99 -55.78
CA ILE A 140 -10.33 -9.66 -55.24
C ILE A 140 -9.07 -9.79 -54.38
N GLU A 141 -8.07 -8.96 -54.65
CA GLU A 141 -6.84 -8.93 -53.85
C GLU A 141 -7.07 -8.17 -52.54
N PRO A 142 -6.78 -8.77 -51.37
CA PRO A 142 -6.96 -8.11 -50.08
C PRO A 142 -5.90 -7.01 -49.87
N SER A 143 -6.29 -5.93 -49.19
CA SER A 143 -5.38 -4.84 -48.86
C SER A 143 -4.20 -5.29 -47.98
N GLY A 144 -3.03 -4.75 -48.29
CA GLY A 144 -1.79 -4.99 -47.55
C GLY A 144 -1.82 -4.44 -46.12
N ILE A 145 -0.88 -4.89 -45.29
CA ILE A 145 -0.77 -4.44 -43.89
C ILE A 145 -0.41 -2.94 -43.83
N ASP A 146 0.50 -2.49 -44.69
CA ASP A 146 0.97 -1.10 -44.69
C ASP A 146 -0.12 -0.12 -45.13
N GLU A 147 -0.95 -0.52 -46.09
CA GLU A 147 -2.09 0.27 -46.53
C GLU A 147 -3.16 0.36 -45.43
N ALA A 148 -3.43 -0.75 -44.74
CA ALA A 148 -4.35 -0.77 -43.61
C ALA A 148 -3.85 0.12 -42.45
N LEU A 149 -2.54 0.16 -42.20
CA LEU A 149 -1.95 1.02 -41.17
C LEU A 149 -2.10 2.51 -41.53
N ARG A 150 -1.86 2.86 -42.79
CA ARG A 150 -2.07 4.22 -43.30
C ARG A 150 -3.52 4.67 -43.17
N GLU A 151 -4.47 3.80 -43.52
CA GLU A 151 -5.91 4.08 -43.37
C GLU A 151 -6.32 4.19 -41.89
N PHE A 152 -5.71 3.40 -41.00
CA PHE A 152 -5.91 3.49 -39.56
C PHE A 152 -5.47 4.86 -39.03
N GLU A 153 -4.24 5.30 -39.32
CA GLU A 153 -3.73 6.60 -38.87
C GLU A 153 -4.55 7.78 -39.41
N ASN A 154 -5.10 7.64 -40.63
CA ASN A 154 -5.90 8.68 -41.25
C ASN A 154 -7.30 8.80 -40.64
N ARG A 155 -7.95 7.68 -40.28
CA ARG A 155 -9.39 7.65 -39.95
C ARG A 155 -9.70 7.36 -38.48
N VAL A 156 -8.71 6.91 -37.70
CA VAL A 156 -8.86 6.60 -36.29
C VAL A 156 -8.33 7.75 -35.45
N ARG A 157 -9.17 8.25 -34.55
CA ARG A 157 -8.79 9.26 -33.57
C ARG A 157 -8.59 8.59 -32.22
N ILE A 158 -7.50 8.95 -31.55
CA ILE A 158 -7.16 8.49 -30.20
C ILE A 158 -7.22 9.71 -29.29
N THR A 159 -8.13 9.70 -28.31
CA THR A 159 -8.10 10.68 -27.22
C THR A 159 -7.59 9.98 -25.97
N VAL A 160 -6.51 10.54 -25.44
CA VAL A 160 -5.83 10.05 -24.23
C VAL A 160 -6.35 10.86 -23.05
N ASP A 161 -7.38 10.36 -22.37
CA ASP A 161 -7.75 10.91 -21.05
C ASP A 161 -6.90 10.26 -19.95
N PRO A 162 -6.65 10.95 -18.83
CA PRO A 162 -5.85 10.43 -17.71
C PRO A 162 -6.40 9.13 -17.10
N SER A 163 -7.66 8.79 -17.38
CA SER A 163 -8.37 7.62 -16.82
C SER A 163 -8.79 6.60 -17.88
N LEU A 164 -8.98 6.99 -19.14
CA LEU A 164 -9.36 6.09 -20.23
C LEU A 164 -8.80 6.57 -21.56
N ASN A 165 -8.29 5.63 -22.36
CA ASN A 165 -7.98 5.88 -23.76
C ASN A 165 -9.18 5.47 -24.58
N TYR A 166 -9.83 6.42 -25.25
CA TYR A 166 -10.92 6.15 -26.16
C TYR A 166 -10.38 6.19 -27.59
N ILE A 167 -10.60 5.09 -28.31
CA ILE A 167 -10.26 4.96 -29.73
C ILE A 167 -11.59 4.85 -30.46
N TRP A 168 -11.86 5.75 -31.39
CA TRP A 168 -13.06 5.69 -32.22
C TRP A 168 -12.75 6.05 -33.67
N LEU A 169 -13.58 5.54 -34.57
CA LEU A 169 -13.56 5.96 -35.96
C LEU A 169 -14.26 7.31 -36.09
N GLU A 170 -13.73 8.17 -36.95
CA GLU A 170 -14.37 9.44 -37.30
C GLU A 170 -15.77 9.18 -37.88
N ASP A 171 -16.76 9.98 -37.47
CA ASP A 171 -18.18 9.75 -37.79
C ASP A 171 -18.46 9.85 -39.31
N GLU A 172 -17.61 10.56 -40.05
CA GLU A 172 -17.66 10.70 -41.51
C GLU A 172 -17.00 9.52 -42.26
N SER A 173 -16.39 8.57 -41.55
CA SER A 173 -15.70 7.47 -42.22
C SER A 173 -16.71 6.50 -42.85
N ALA A 174 -16.57 6.27 -44.16
CA ALA A 174 -17.36 5.28 -44.90
C ALA A 174 -17.19 3.83 -44.40
N LEU A 175 -16.20 3.58 -43.53
CA LEU A 175 -15.88 2.26 -42.97
C LEU A 175 -16.67 1.94 -41.68
N LYS A 176 -17.31 2.93 -41.07
CA LYS A 176 -18.08 2.76 -39.83
C LYS A 176 -19.16 1.67 -39.92
N PRO A 177 -19.95 1.54 -41.00
CA PRO A 177 -20.96 0.48 -41.13
C PRO A 177 -20.37 -0.92 -41.28
N TYR A 178 -19.12 -1.02 -41.76
CA TYR A 178 -18.43 -2.30 -42.03
C TYR A 178 -17.53 -2.73 -40.87
N THR A 179 -17.38 -1.89 -39.84
CA THR A 179 -16.57 -2.19 -38.68
C THR A 179 -17.40 -3.04 -37.71
N PRO A 180 -17.00 -4.29 -37.41
CA PRO A 180 -17.73 -5.11 -36.45
C PRO A 180 -17.65 -4.50 -35.05
N ASP A 181 -18.75 -4.58 -34.29
CA ASP A 181 -18.72 -4.22 -32.87
C ASP A 181 -17.82 -5.22 -32.14
N ILE A 182 -16.81 -4.71 -31.45
CA ILE A 182 -15.83 -5.50 -30.75
C ILE A 182 -16.47 -6.36 -29.64
N HIS A 183 -17.65 -5.97 -29.15
CA HIS A 183 -18.43 -6.70 -28.15
C HIS A 183 -19.35 -7.77 -28.75
N ASP A 184 -19.50 -7.87 -30.07
CA ASP A 184 -20.30 -8.95 -30.69
C ASP A 184 -19.77 -10.35 -30.34
N TYR A 185 -18.46 -10.45 -30.09
CA TYR A 185 -17.81 -11.71 -29.67
C TYR A 185 -18.06 -12.09 -28.20
N ASP A 186 -18.57 -11.17 -27.38
CA ASP A 186 -18.92 -11.42 -25.99
C ASP A 186 -20.38 -11.92 -25.85
N LYS A 187 -21.26 -11.57 -26.79
CA LYS A 187 -22.71 -11.81 -26.73
C LYS A 187 -23.10 -13.31 -26.69
N ARG A 188 -22.20 -14.21 -27.09
CA ARG A 188 -22.44 -15.67 -27.10
C ARG A 188 -22.03 -16.41 -25.82
N LYS A 189 -21.60 -15.70 -24.76
CA LYS A 189 -21.25 -16.32 -23.47
C LYS A 189 -22.45 -16.55 -22.53
N ASN A 190 -23.68 -16.30 -22.99
CA ASN A 190 -24.93 -16.57 -22.26
C ASN A 190 -25.65 -17.80 -22.82
#